data_AF-A0A519VN61-F1
#
_entry.id   AF-A0A519VN61-F1
#
_cell.length_a   1.000
_cell.length_b   1.000
_cell.length_c   1.000
_cell.angle_alpha   90.00
_cell.angle_beta   90.00
_cell.angle_gamma   90.00
#
_symmetry.space_group_name_H-M   'P 1'
#
loop_
_entity.id
_entity.type
_entity.pdbx_description
1 polymer ?
#
loop_
_entity_poly.entity_id
_entity_poly.type
_entity_poly.pdbx_seq_one_letter_code
_entity_poly.pdbx_strand_id
1 'polypeptide(L)'
;AYSTQSYFFDYDRDGDLDMLLVNENVKVLSNLDDATIQQFRKQRDPLSGTKLFRNDNHKFKDVTEAAGLFTSVLSYGLAGAISDVNGDGWPDIYVSNDYSIEDRLYINNHDGTFTDQLKSTLDHISMYSMGSNISDVNNDGLPDIFTLDMIPEDNRRQKLLQGFDNYEYFYMNIRNGLYYQYMRNMLHINSGNGSFSEIGQLAGISNTDWSWAPLFADFDNDGWKDLFVTNGYLHDFTNMDVVKYNENYFRSINGDVEPKHIMEMLSKLPSSDVKNYIYKNNGDLTFNNKGKSWGINLPSNSSGAVYSDLDNDGNLDLIITNLNQPAFIYKNKGGTT
;
A
#
# COMPACT_ATOMS: atom_id res chain seq x y z
N ALA A 1 -8.09 -4.45 13.46
CA ALA A 1 -9.41 -3.78 13.37
C ALA A 1 -9.96 -4.08 11.98
N TYR A 2 -11.24 -3.90 11.67
CA TYR A 2 -11.66 -4.08 10.27
C TYR A 2 -11.20 -2.92 9.39
N SER A 3 -11.19 -1.70 9.93
CA SER A 3 -10.85 -0.49 9.18
C SER A 3 -9.37 -0.17 9.26
N THR A 4 -8.80 0.13 8.10
CA THR A 4 -7.39 0.48 7.93
C THR A 4 -7.24 2.01 7.76
N GLN A 5 -8.00 2.61 6.85
CA GLN A 5 -7.92 4.04 6.52
C GLN A 5 -9.29 4.61 6.08
N SER A 6 -9.48 5.92 6.24
CA SER A 6 -10.64 6.64 5.72
C SER A 6 -10.24 7.87 4.92
N TYR A 7 -10.88 8.09 3.79
CA TYR A 7 -10.64 9.22 2.90
C TYR A 7 -11.92 10.04 2.77
N PHE A 8 -11.80 11.37 2.86
CA PHE A 8 -12.93 12.28 2.72
C PHE A 8 -12.75 13.13 1.46
N PHE A 9 -13.74 13.10 0.58
CA PHE A 9 -13.71 13.76 -0.74
C PHE A 9 -15.16 13.90 -1.26
N ASP A 10 -15.40 14.87 -2.13
CA ASP A 10 -16.71 15.13 -2.74
C ASP A 10 -16.80 14.36 -4.06
N TYR A 11 -17.35 13.13 -4.04
CA TYR A 11 -17.29 12.25 -5.23
C TYR A 11 -18.41 12.51 -6.23
N ASP A 12 -19.53 13.06 -5.78
CA ASP A 12 -20.69 13.40 -6.62
C ASP A 12 -20.85 14.90 -6.89
N ARG A 13 -19.93 15.73 -6.37
CA ARG A 13 -19.84 17.19 -6.56
C ARG A 13 -21.06 17.94 -6.03
N ASP A 14 -21.66 17.45 -4.95
CA ASP A 14 -22.78 18.12 -4.30
C ASP A 14 -22.36 19.17 -3.28
N GLY A 15 -21.05 19.31 -3.03
CA GLY A 15 -20.44 20.33 -2.19
C GLY A 15 -20.24 19.91 -0.74
N ASP A 16 -20.52 18.65 -0.40
CA ASP A 16 -20.15 18.07 0.89
C ASP A 16 -19.12 16.93 0.75
N LEU A 17 -18.52 16.51 1.87
CA LEU A 17 -17.49 15.45 1.84
C LEU A 17 -18.12 14.09 2.16
N ASP A 18 -17.99 13.19 1.20
CA ASP A 18 -18.27 11.77 1.34
C ASP A 18 -17.11 11.04 2.00
N MET A 19 -17.26 9.74 2.24
CA MET A 19 -16.22 8.94 2.88
C MET A 19 -16.01 7.59 2.18
N LEU A 20 -14.77 7.34 1.74
CA LEU A 20 -14.29 5.98 1.46
C LEU A 20 -13.68 5.39 2.73
N LEU A 21 -14.16 4.25 3.17
CA LEU A 21 -13.61 3.49 4.29
C LEU A 21 -12.95 2.22 3.77
N VAL A 22 -11.63 2.18 3.82
CA VAL A 22 -10.84 1.01 3.43
C VAL A 22 -10.82 0.03 4.59
N ASN A 23 -11.29 -1.20 4.35
CA ASN A 23 -11.31 -2.26 5.35
C ASN A 23 -10.61 -3.52 4.85
N GLU A 24 -10.02 -4.24 5.79
CA GLU A 24 -9.47 -5.58 5.62
C GLU A 24 -10.40 -6.66 6.21
N ASN A 25 -10.15 -7.91 5.81
CA ASN A 25 -10.78 -9.04 6.47
C ASN A 25 -9.92 -9.51 7.65
N VAL A 26 -10.45 -9.44 8.86
CA VAL A 26 -9.73 -9.90 10.07
C VAL A 26 -9.57 -11.42 10.16
N LYS A 27 -10.24 -12.19 9.28
CA LYS A 27 -10.09 -13.64 9.20
C LYS A 27 -9.02 -13.98 8.19
N VAL A 28 -7.99 -14.70 8.65
CA VAL A 28 -6.99 -15.29 7.76
C VAL A 28 -7.67 -16.38 6.91
N LEU A 29 -7.74 -16.14 5.60
CA LEU A 29 -8.26 -17.11 4.64
C LEU A 29 -7.12 -18.02 4.19
N SER A 30 -7.09 -19.24 4.70
CA SER A 30 -6.07 -20.24 4.38
C SER A 30 -6.56 -21.23 3.32
N ASN A 31 -5.61 -21.86 2.62
CA ASN A 31 -5.85 -22.93 1.63
C ASN A 31 -6.80 -22.54 0.50
N LEU A 32 -6.56 -21.38 -0.12
CA LEU A 32 -7.28 -20.99 -1.33
C LEU A 32 -6.96 -21.97 -2.46
N ASP A 33 -8.02 -22.58 -2.99
CA ASP A 33 -8.05 -23.41 -4.19
C ASP A 33 -9.06 -22.82 -5.19
N ASP A 34 -9.20 -23.43 -6.37
CA ASP A 34 -10.13 -22.93 -7.39
C ASP A 34 -11.57 -22.79 -6.86
N ALA A 35 -12.06 -23.78 -6.11
CA ALA A 35 -13.45 -23.79 -5.65
C ALA A 35 -13.71 -22.70 -4.62
N THR A 36 -12.82 -22.58 -3.63
CA THR A 36 -12.92 -21.60 -2.55
C THR A 36 -12.72 -20.18 -3.06
N ILE A 37 -11.82 -19.93 -4.02
CA ILE A 37 -11.69 -18.61 -4.66
C ILE A 37 -13.00 -18.22 -5.35
N GLN A 38 -13.58 -19.09 -6.18
CA GLN A 38 -14.83 -18.79 -6.87
C GLN A 38 -16.00 -18.57 -5.91
N GLN A 39 -16.03 -19.29 -4.80
CA GLN A 39 -17.04 -19.11 -3.75
C GLN A 39 -16.85 -17.78 -3.02
N PHE A 40 -15.64 -17.50 -2.54
CA PHE A 40 -15.33 -16.34 -1.71
C PHE A 40 -15.47 -15.02 -2.48
N ARG A 41 -15.19 -14.97 -3.79
CA ARG A 41 -15.47 -13.79 -4.62
C ARG A 41 -16.95 -13.39 -4.65
N LYS A 42 -17.85 -14.34 -4.46
CA LYS A 42 -19.32 -14.13 -4.47
C LYS A 42 -19.88 -13.88 -3.07
N GLN A 43 -19.12 -14.25 -2.04
CA GLN A 43 -19.55 -14.10 -0.66
C GLN A 43 -19.26 -12.67 -0.18
N ARG A 44 -20.26 -12.04 0.42
CA ARG A 44 -20.14 -10.74 1.06
C ARG A 44 -19.91 -10.92 2.57
N ASP A 45 -19.22 -9.97 3.17
CA ASP A 45 -19.16 -9.81 4.63
C ASP A 45 -19.39 -8.32 4.93
N PRO A 46 -20.40 -7.99 5.77
CA PRO A 46 -20.76 -6.60 6.03
C PRO A 46 -19.69 -5.80 6.77
N LEU A 47 -18.67 -6.46 7.34
CA LEU A 47 -17.60 -5.84 8.10
C LEU A 47 -16.27 -5.76 7.32
N SER A 48 -16.10 -6.53 6.24
CA SER A 48 -14.88 -6.52 5.43
C SER A 48 -15.05 -5.76 4.11
N GLY A 49 -13.93 -5.47 3.47
CA GLY A 49 -13.88 -4.81 2.17
C GLY A 49 -14.17 -3.32 2.22
N THR A 50 -13.68 -2.64 1.19
CA THR A 50 -13.83 -1.19 1.04
C THR A 50 -15.30 -0.79 0.91
N LYS A 51 -15.65 0.31 1.57
CA LYS A 51 -17.00 0.87 1.57
C LYS A 51 -16.99 2.32 1.13
N LEU A 52 -18.00 2.71 0.37
CA LEU A 52 -18.25 4.11 0.04
C LEU A 52 -19.52 4.57 0.76
N PHE A 53 -19.41 5.70 1.44
CA PHE A 53 -20.50 6.34 2.14
C PHE A 53 -20.76 7.71 1.55
N ARG A 54 -21.97 7.92 1.05
CA ARG A 54 -22.42 9.26 0.66
C ARG A 54 -22.86 10.03 1.89
N ASN A 55 -22.51 11.30 1.98
CA ASN A 55 -22.95 12.15 3.05
C ASN A 55 -24.28 12.85 2.68
N ASP A 56 -25.36 12.52 3.38
CA ASP A 56 -26.68 13.14 3.21
C ASP A 56 -26.94 14.12 4.36
N ASN A 57 -26.38 15.33 4.31
CA ASN A 57 -26.46 16.36 5.38
C ASN A 57 -25.93 15.88 6.74
N HIS A 58 -24.63 15.61 6.82
CA HIS A 58 -23.92 15.09 8.00
C HIS A 58 -24.36 13.68 8.43
N LYS A 59 -24.95 12.91 7.51
CA LYS A 59 -25.36 11.52 7.74
C LYS A 59 -24.81 10.63 6.63
N PHE A 60 -23.83 9.82 7.00
CA PHE A 60 -23.22 8.87 6.08
C PHE A 60 -24.15 7.67 5.80
N LYS A 61 -24.41 7.42 4.52
CA LYS A 61 -25.19 6.29 4.02
C LYS A 61 -24.29 5.40 3.17
N ASP A 62 -24.23 4.11 3.51
CA ASP A 62 -23.49 3.12 2.71
C ASP A 62 -24.12 3.02 1.32
N VAL A 63 -23.36 3.41 0.30
CA VAL A 63 -23.75 3.37 -1.13
C VAL A 63 -22.86 2.42 -1.91
N THR A 64 -22.02 1.61 -1.25
CA THR A 64 -20.97 0.78 -1.87
C THR A 64 -21.47 -0.03 -3.07
N GLU A 65 -22.54 -0.80 -2.90
CA GLU A 65 -23.09 -1.62 -4.00
C GLU A 65 -23.78 -0.78 -5.07
N ALA A 66 -24.48 0.29 -4.66
CA ALA A 66 -25.18 1.18 -5.60
C ALA A 66 -24.21 1.99 -6.47
N ALA A 67 -23.05 2.33 -5.91
CA ALA A 67 -21.96 3.02 -6.59
C ALA A 67 -21.08 2.08 -7.44
N GLY A 68 -21.32 0.76 -7.41
CA GLY A 68 -20.60 -0.21 -8.24
C GLY A 68 -19.26 -0.68 -7.69
N LEU A 69 -18.93 -0.39 -6.42
CA LEU A 69 -17.70 -0.88 -5.80
C LEU A 69 -17.79 -2.38 -5.51
N PHE A 70 -16.74 -3.10 -5.87
CA PHE A 70 -16.62 -4.53 -5.58
C PHE A 70 -16.25 -4.75 -4.11
N THR A 71 -16.99 -5.63 -3.44
CA THR A 71 -16.65 -6.13 -2.11
C THR A 71 -16.87 -7.64 -2.03
N SER A 72 -15.99 -8.35 -1.34
CA SER A 72 -16.15 -9.78 -1.06
C SER A 72 -15.40 -10.14 0.22
N VAL A 73 -15.55 -11.38 0.70
CA VAL A 73 -14.72 -11.86 1.81
C VAL A 73 -13.23 -11.91 1.45
N LEU A 74 -12.86 -11.93 0.16
CA LEU A 74 -11.46 -11.83 -0.26
C LEU A 74 -10.92 -10.40 -0.17
N SER A 75 -11.77 -9.37 -0.09
CA SER A 75 -11.33 -7.97 -0.09
C SER A 75 -10.52 -7.68 1.16
N TYR A 76 -9.26 -7.27 0.96
CA TYR A 76 -8.28 -7.03 2.00
C TYR A 76 -7.62 -5.67 1.76
N GLY A 77 -8.36 -4.59 2.00
CA GLY A 77 -7.90 -3.24 1.69
C GLY A 77 -6.88 -2.71 2.71
N LEU A 78 -5.74 -2.23 2.22
CA LEU A 78 -4.65 -1.70 3.04
C LEU A 78 -4.49 -0.19 2.92
N ALA A 79 -4.69 0.36 1.72
CA ALA A 79 -4.58 1.79 1.46
C ALA A 79 -5.52 2.22 0.33
N GLY A 80 -5.66 3.53 0.14
CA GLY A 80 -6.34 4.10 -1.01
C GLY A 80 -5.59 5.31 -1.56
N ALA A 81 -6.05 5.82 -2.68
CA ALA A 81 -5.66 7.14 -3.18
C ALA A 81 -6.84 7.73 -3.96
N ILE A 82 -7.08 9.03 -3.78
CA ILE A 82 -8.13 9.77 -4.47
C ILE A 82 -7.44 10.75 -5.42
N SER A 83 -7.73 10.67 -6.71
CA SER A 83 -7.13 11.52 -7.73
C SER A 83 -7.95 11.48 -9.02
N ASP A 84 -7.83 12.51 -9.86
CA ASP A 84 -8.40 12.52 -11.21
C ASP A 84 -7.40 11.86 -12.17
N VAL A 85 -7.40 10.53 -12.26
CA VAL A 85 -6.33 9.80 -12.99
C VAL A 85 -6.55 9.83 -14.49
N ASN A 86 -7.79 10.09 -14.94
CA ASN A 86 -8.15 10.14 -16.34
C ASN A 86 -8.23 11.58 -16.91
N GLY A 87 -8.13 12.61 -16.06
CA GLY A 87 -8.11 14.02 -16.43
C GLY A 87 -9.49 14.60 -16.80
N ASP A 88 -10.58 13.98 -16.36
CA ASP A 88 -11.95 14.45 -16.64
C ASP A 88 -12.49 15.44 -15.58
N GLY A 89 -11.68 15.70 -14.56
CA GLY A 89 -11.93 16.58 -13.43
C GLY A 89 -12.59 15.89 -12.24
N TRP A 90 -13.11 14.68 -12.36
CA TRP A 90 -13.79 14.00 -11.27
C TRP A 90 -12.81 13.13 -10.45
N PRO A 91 -13.04 13.00 -9.14
CA PRO A 91 -12.19 12.16 -8.31
C PRO A 91 -12.45 10.67 -8.62
N ASP A 92 -11.40 9.98 -9.03
CA ASP A 92 -11.31 8.53 -9.13
C ASP A 92 -10.74 7.95 -7.83
N ILE A 93 -10.86 6.62 -7.68
CA ILE A 93 -10.44 5.90 -6.48
C ILE A 93 -9.51 4.75 -6.86
N TYR A 94 -8.30 4.76 -6.32
CA TYR A 94 -7.44 3.58 -6.27
C TYR A 94 -7.56 2.91 -4.90
N VAL A 95 -7.71 1.59 -4.87
CA VAL A 95 -7.72 0.78 -3.63
C VAL A 95 -6.64 -0.27 -3.72
N SER A 96 -5.72 -0.21 -2.76
CA SER A 96 -4.63 -1.16 -2.58
C SER A 96 -5.10 -2.35 -1.74
N ASN A 97 -4.88 -3.56 -2.23
CA ASN A 97 -5.24 -4.80 -1.55
C ASN A 97 -4.04 -5.70 -1.25
N ASP A 98 -4.26 -6.61 -0.31
CA ASP A 98 -3.31 -7.65 0.08
C ASP A 98 -3.63 -9.02 -0.57
N TYR A 99 -2.62 -9.89 -0.59
CA TYR A 99 -2.66 -11.29 -1.02
C TYR A 99 -2.98 -11.50 -2.51
N SER A 100 -4.15 -12.04 -2.80
CA SER A 100 -4.52 -12.54 -4.13
C SER A 100 -5.63 -11.73 -4.76
N ILE A 101 -6.37 -10.95 -3.96
CA ILE A 101 -7.38 -10.06 -4.52
C ILE A 101 -6.66 -8.86 -5.12
N GLU A 102 -6.93 -8.60 -6.39
CA GLU A 102 -6.30 -7.49 -7.07
C GLU A 102 -6.69 -6.13 -6.46
N ASP A 103 -5.80 -5.15 -6.62
CA ASP A 103 -6.10 -3.72 -6.48
C ASP A 103 -7.31 -3.33 -7.33
N ARG A 104 -7.86 -2.15 -7.08
CA ARG A 104 -9.00 -1.61 -7.84
C ARG A 104 -8.69 -0.20 -8.30
N LEU A 105 -9.01 0.10 -9.55
CA LEU A 105 -8.97 1.46 -10.08
C LEU A 105 -10.39 1.82 -10.54
N TYR A 106 -11.13 2.49 -9.67
CA TYR A 106 -12.51 2.90 -9.90
C TYR A 106 -12.55 4.28 -10.54
N ILE A 107 -12.92 4.31 -11.82
CA ILE A 107 -13.13 5.56 -12.57
C ILE A 107 -14.55 6.05 -12.35
N ASN A 108 -14.71 7.33 -12.00
CA ASN A 108 -15.99 7.95 -11.71
C ASN A 108 -16.82 8.12 -13.00
N ASN A 109 -18.07 7.64 -13.01
CA ASN A 109 -18.96 7.73 -14.17
C ASN A 109 -19.78 9.03 -14.20
N HIS A 110 -19.58 9.93 -13.22
CA HIS A 110 -20.24 11.26 -13.07
C HIS A 110 -21.74 11.18 -12.76
N ASP A 111 -22.23 10.00 -12.38
CA ASP A 111 -23.64 9.74 -12.03
C ASP A 111 -23.79 9.13 -10.63
N GLY A 112 -22.74 9.22 -9.83
CA GLY A 112 -22.63 8.61 -8.50
C GLY A 112 -22.20 7.14 -8.51
N THR A 113 -21.83 6.60 -9.67
CA THR A 113 -21.29 5.24 -9.82
C THR A 113 -19.84 5.24 -10.33
N PHE A 114 -19.18 4.10 -10.20
CA PHE A 114 -17.81 3.87 -10.64
C PHE A 114 -17.67 2.63 -11.52
N THR A 115 -16.67 2.64 -12.39
CA THR A 115 -16.26 1.50 -13.21
C THR A 115 -14.83 1.08 -12.83
N ASP A 116 -14.62 -0.18 -12.45
CA ASP A 116 -13.28 -0.73 -12.23
C ASP A 116 -12.56 -0.94 -13.57
N GLN A 117 -11.50 -0.17 -13.81
CA GLN A 117 -10.67 -0.20 -15.03
C GLN A 117 -9.26 -0.74 -14.82
N LEU A 118 -8.93 -1.27 -13.62
CA LEU A 118 -7.57 -1.71 -13.31
C LEU A 118 -6.96 -2.61 -14.40
N LYS A 119 -7.70 -3.65 -14.80
CA LYS A 119 -7.21 -4.69 -15.74
C LYS A 119 -7.10 -4.23 -17.19
N SER A 120 -7.75 -3.12 -17.54
CA SER A 120 -7.64 -2.51 -18.88
C SER A 120 -6.55 -1.44 -18.95
N THR A 121 -6.03 -1.01 -17.80
CA THR A 121 -5.22 0.20 -17.67
C THR A 121 -3.81 -0.08 -17.15
N LEU A 122 -3.63 -1.08 -16.29
CA LEU A 122 -2.34 -1.50 -15.72
C LEU A 122 -2.06 -2.95 -16.13
N ASP A 123 -0.93 -3.26 -16.75
CA ASP A 123 -0.60 -4.63 -17.22
C ASP A 123 -0.36 -5.62 -16.07
N HIS A 124 0.19 -5.14 -14.95
CA HIS A 124 0.46 -5.90 -13.72
C HIS A 124 0.57 -4.95 -12.53
N ILE A 125 0.45 -5.50 -11.32
CA ILE A 125 0.38 -4.73 -10.06
C ILE A 125 1.22 -5.38 -8.95
N SER A 126 1.46 -4.64 -7.86
CA SER A 126 2.07 -5.18 -6.63
C SER A 126 1.21 -6.31 -6.06
N MET A 127 1.84 -7.27 -5.37
CA MET A 127 1.12 -8.41 -4.78
C MET A 127 0.59 -8.10 -3.39
N TYR A 128 1.35 -7.29 -2.65
CA TYR A 128 1.01 -6.89 -1.30
C TYR A 128 0.98 -5.36 -1.29
N SER A 129 -0.01 -4.76 -1.95
CA SER A 129 -0.10 -3.29 -2.05
C SER A 129 -0.38 -2.69 -0.67
N MET A 130 0.67 -2.43 0.11
CA MET A 130 0.58 -2.01 1.51
C MET A 130 0.22 -0.52 1.65
N GLY A 131 0.58 0.25 0.65
CA GLY A 131 0.44 1.70 0.60
C GLY A 131 0.35 2.19 -0.83
N SER A 132 -0.35 3.30 -1.05
CA SER A 132 -0.47 3.92 -2.36
C SER A 132 -0.39 5.43 -2.28
N ASN A 133 0.17 6.05 -3.32
CA ASN A 133 0.12 7.49 -3.55
C ASN A 133 -0.08 7.74 -5.04
N ILE A 134 -0.82 8.80 -5.37
CA ILE A 134 -1.00 9.24 -6.76
C ILE A 134 -0.44 10.65 -6.87
N SER A 135 0.50 10.85 -7.78
CA SER A 135 1.18 12.12 -7.99
C SER A 135 1.72 12.20 -9.41
N ASP A 136 1.72 13.39 -10.01
CA ASP A 136 2.48 13.66 -11.23
C ASP A 136 3.98 13.68 -10.88
N VAL A 137 4.70 12.58 -11.09
CA VAL A 137 6.11 12.46 -10.64
C VAL A 137 7.10 13.01 -11.66
N ASN A 138 6.65 13.20 -12.91
CA ASN A 138 7.49 13.59 -14.03
C ASN A 138 7.17 15.02 -14.56
N ASN A 139 6.23 15.71 -13.91
CA ASN A 139 5.75 17.06 -14.22
C ASN A 139 5.16 17.19 -15.64
N ASP A 140 4.50 16.14 -16.16
CA ASP A 140 3.84 16.15 -17.47
C ASP A 140 2.34 16.52 -17.39
N GLY A 141 1.82 16.73 -16.19
CA GLY A 141 0.41 17.06 -15.93
C GLY A 141 -0.51 15.85 -15.84
N LEU A 142 0.02 14.62 -15.91
CA LEU A 142 -0.72 13.38 -15.75
C LEU A 142 -0.38 12.74 -14.40
N PRO A 143 -1.38 12.36 -13.58
CA PRO A 143 -1.09 11.69 -12.32
C PRO A 143 -0.60 10.25 -12.53
N ASP A 144 0.53 9.92 -11.89
CA ASP A 144 1.13 8.59 -11.85
C ASP A 144 0.72 7.84 -10.58
N ILE A 145 0.70 6.50 -10.64
CA ILE A 145 0.30 5.65 -9.51
C ILE A 145 1.55 4.98 -8.94
N PHE A 146 1.73 5.08 -7.62
CA PHE A 146 2.79 4.36 -6.92
C PHE A 146 2.21 3.47 -5.83
N THR A 147 2.61 2.20 -5.81
CA THR A 147 2.24 1.21 -4.80
C THR A 147 3.47 0.68 -4.07
N LEU A 148 3.32 0.47 -2.77
CA LEU A 148 4.32 -0.13 -1.90
C LEU A 148 4.06 -1.62 -1.70
N ASP A 149 5.13 -2.39 -1.57
CA ASP A 149 5.17 -3.81 -1.29
C ASP A 149 6.35 -4.09 -0.32
N MET A 150 6.69 -5.35 -0.09
CA MET A 150 7.54 -5.79 1.02
C MET A 150 8.90 -6.35 0.57
N ILE A 151 9.33 -6.14 -0.67
CA ILE A 151 10.60 -6.70 -1.16
C ILE A 151 11.82 -5.94 -0.59
N PRO A 152 12.74 -6.62 0.13
CA PRO A 152 13.95 -5.98 0.66
C PRO A 152 14.92 -5.55 -0.43
N GLU A 153 15.77 -4.55 -0.13
CA GLU A 153 16.84 -4.09 -1.03
C GLU A 153 17.97 -5.14 -1.14
N ASP A 154 18.38 -5.72 -0.01
CA ASP A 154 19.56 -6.60 0.03
C ASP A 154 19.24 -8.06 -0.27
N ASN A 155 20.16 -8.73 -0.97
CA ASN A 155 19.96 -10.11 -1.41
C ASN A 155 19.83 -11.12 -0.25
N ARG A 156 20.48 -10.87 0.88
CA ARG A 156 20.40 -11.78 2.03
C ARG A 156 19.00 -11.74 2.61
N ARG A 157 18.43 -10.55 2.80
CA ARG A 157 17.11 -10.36 3.38
C ARG A 157 15.99 -10.75 2.44
N GLN A 158 16.15 -10.56 1.13
CA GLN A 158 15.25 -11.17 0.13
C GLN A 158 15.16 -12.70 0.32
N LYS A 159 16.30 -13.39 0.45
CA LYS A 159 16.33 -14.84 0.71
C LYS A 159 15.71 -15.25 2.04
N LEU A 160 15.63 -14.33 3.01
CA LEU A 160 14.98 -14.58 4.29
C LEU A 160 13.48 -14.33 4.25
N LEU A 161 12.99 -13.32 3.52
CA LEU A 161 11.62 -12.82 3.64
C LEU A 161 10.72 -13.05 2.42
N GLN A 162 11.27 -13.13 1.21
CA GLN A 162 10.48 -13.15 -0.04
C GLN A 162 9.75 -14.50 -0.25
N GLY A 163 10.20 -15.57 0.39
CA GLY A 163 9.70 -16.90 0.14
C GLY A 163 10.04 -17.40 -1.28
N PHE A 164 9.26 -18.35 -1.79
CA PHE A 164 9.45 -18.94 -3.11
C PHE A 164 8.46 -18.37 -4.14
N ASP A 165 8.93 -18.11 -5.36
CA ASP A 165 8.03 -17.90 -6.50
C ASP A 165 7.25 -19.18 -6.79
N ASN A 166 5.95 -19.16 -6.48
CA ASN A 166 5.07 -20.32 -6.65
C ASN A 166 4.28 -20.19 -7.95
N TYR A 167 4.84 -20.75 -9.03
CA TYR A 167 4.23 -20.74 -10.36
C TYR A 167 2.80 -21.33 -10.39
N GLU A 168 2.56 -22.42 -9.64
CA GLU A 168 1.24 -23.06 -9.60
C GLU A 168 0.20 -22.17 -8.93
N TYR A 169 0.58 -21.52 -7.83
CA TYR A 169 -0.29 -20.56 -7.14
C TYR A 169 -0.59 -19.34 -8.02
N PHE A 170 0.43 -18.79 -8.68
CA PHE A 170 0.28 -17.69 -9.63
C PHE A 170 -0.69 -18.07 -10.76
N TYR A 171 -0.47 -19.21 -11.42
CA TYR A 171 -1.32 -19.64 -12.53
C TYR A 171 -2.74 -19.98 -12.09
N MET A 172 -2.92 -20.55 -10.89
CA MET A 172 -4.23 -20.78 -10.29
C MET A 172 -4.98 -19.46 -10.08
N ASN A 173 -4.33 -18.42 -9.60
CA ASN A 173 -4.97 -17.11 -9.43
C ASN A 173 -5.45 -16.55 -10.78
N ILE A 174 -4.60 -16.58 -11.80
CA ILE A 174 -4.94 -16.09 -13.15
C ILE A 174 -6.12 -16.86 -13.76
N ARG A 175 -6.10 -18.20 -13.73
CA ARG A 175 -7.20 -19.00 -14.29
C ARG A 175 -8.52 -18.82 -13.54
N ASN A 176 -8.48 -18.38 -12.28
CA ASN A 176 -9.66 -18.02 -11.49
C ASN A 176 -10.12 -16.56 -11.67
N GLY A 177 -9.49 -15.82 -12.58
CA GLY A 177 -9.86 -14.46 -12.93
C GLY A 177 -9.40 -13.40 -11.92
N LEU A 178 -8.39 -13.72 -11.10
CA LEU A 178 -7.59 -12.73 -10.37
C LEU A 178 -6.58 -12.09 -11.35
N TYR A 179 -5.52 -11.44 -10.86
CA TYR A 179 -4.65 -10.61 -11.72
C TYR A 179 -3.15 -10.91 -11.59
N TYR A 180 -2.38 -10.34 -12.54
CA TYR A 180 -0.92 -10.45 -12.58
C TYR A 180 -0.30 -9.60 -11.47
N GLN A 181 0.17 -10.29 -10.42
CA GLN A 181 0.65 -9.69 -9.17
C GLN A 181 2.09 -10.12 -8.90
N TYR A 182 2.94 -9.18 -8.51
CA TYR A 182 4.36 -9.43 -8.21
C TYR A 182 4.81 -8.68 -6.96
N MET A 183 5.58 -9.35 -6.10
CA MET A 183 6.06 -8.80 -4.82
C MET A 183 7.15 -7.75 -5.04
N ARG A 184 6.76 -6.48 -5.25
CA ARG A 184 7.64 -5.31 -5.35
C ARG A 184 6.83 -4.02 -5.40
N ASN A 185 7.44 -2.90 -5.02
CA ASN A 185 6.83 -1.60 -5.28
C ASN A 185 6.70 -1.39 -6.79
N MET A 186 5.68 -0.68 -7.22
CA MET A 186 5.49 -0.33 -8.62
C MET A 186 5.25 1.16 -8.78
N LEU A 187 5.90 1.74 -9.77
CA LEU A 187 5.64 3.10 -10.26
C LEU A 187 5.05 2.97 -11.66
N HIS A 188 3.76 3.22 -11.77
CA HIS A 188 3.00 3.20 -13.01
C HIS A 188 2.91 4.63 -13.55
N ILE A 189 3.62 4.91 -14.64
CA ILE A 189 3.61 6.21 -15.32
C ILE A 189 2.42 6.29 -16.27
N ASN A 190 1.62 7.33 -16.13
CA ASN A 190 0.47 7.57 -16.97
C ASN A 190 0.90 7.90 -18.40
N SER A 191 0.46 7.10 -19.37
CA SER A 191 0.87 7.27 -20.78
C SER A 191 -0.03 8.25 -21.54
N GLY A 192 -1.03 8.86 -20.90
CA GLY A 192 -1.92 9.87 -21.49
C GLY A 192 -2.93 9.32 -22.51
N ASN A 193 -3.02 8.00 -22.64
CA ASN A 193 -3.90 7.30 -23.59
C ASN A 193 -4.82 6.28 -22.89
N GLY A 194 -4.98 6.39 -21.57
CA GLY A 194 -5.73 5.45 -20.74
C GLY A 194 -4.97 4.18 -20.34
N SER A 195 -3.65 4.14 -20.53
CA SER A 195 -2.77 3.06 -20.07
C SER A 195 -1.60 3.59 -19.25
N PHE A 196 -0.99 2.71 -18.47
CA PHE A 196 0.18 3.03 -17.64
C PHE A 196 1.37 2.13 -17.96
N SER A 197 2.57 2.70 -17.87
CA SER A 197 3.84 1.98 -17.99
C SER A 197 4.46 1.76 -16.62
N GLU A 198 4.65 0.50 -16.22
CA GLU A 198 5.32 0.19 -14.95
C GLU A 198 6.84 0.29 -15.09
N ILE A 199 7.48 1.15 -14.26
CA ILE A 199 8.91 1.46 -14.33
C ILE A 199 9.63 1.37 -12.98
N GLY A 200 9.04 0.84 -11.92
CA GLY A 200 9.58 0.88 -10.54
C GLY A 200 11.02 0.35 -10.42
N GLN A 201 11.36 -0.69 -11.19
CA GLN A 201 12.73 -1.20 -11.27
C GLN A 201 13.69 -0.26 -12.04
N LEU A 202 13.23 0.31 -13.16
CA LEU A 202 14.01 1.26 -13.96
C LEU A 202 14.26 2.55 -13.16
N ALA A 203 13.24 2.98 -12.42
CA ALA A 203 13.26 4.15 -11.56
C ALA A 203 14.15 3.96 -10.31
N GLY A 204 14.44 2.72 -9.93
CA GLY A 204 15.31 2.40 -8.79
C GLY A 204 14.62 2.44 -7.42
N ILE A 205 13.27 2.33 -7.38
CA ILE A 205 12.45 2.42 -6.16
C ILE A 205 11.58 1.18 -5.94
N SER A 206 11.83 0.08 -6.65
CA SER A 206 11.05 -1.17 -6.53
C SER A 206 11.24 -1.90 -5.19
N ASN A 207 12.30 -1.58 -4.42
CA ASN A 207 12.71 -2.34 -3.25
C ASN A 207 12.95 -1.43 -2.04
N THR A 208 12.01 -1.43 -1.08
CA THR A 208 12.11 -0.65 0.16
C THR A 208 11.78 -1.47 1.41
N ASP A 209 11.89 -2.80 1.35
CA ASP A 209 11.57 -3.70 2.47
C ASP A 209 10.09 -3.56 2.89
N TRP A 210 9.76 -3.88 4.14
CA TRP A 210 8.39 -3.83 4.68
C TRP A 210 7.75 -2.42 4.70
N SER A 211 7.26 -1.99 3.55
CA SER A 211 6.90 -0.60 3.30
C SER A 211 5.43 -0.31 3.62
N TRP A 212 5.11 0.90 4.10
CA TRP A 212 3.75 1.25 4.52
C TRP A 212 3.20 2.56 3.92
N ALA A 213 3.85 3.70 4.19
CA ALA A 213 3.35 5.02 3.78
C ALA A 213 4.28 5.65 2.73
N PRO A 214 3.82 5.82 1.48
CA PRO A 214 4.54 6.55 0.45
C PRO A 214 4.10 8.02 0.43
N LEU A 215 5.07 8.94 0.42
CA LEU A 215 4.82 10.37 0.31
C LEU A 215 5.65 10.96 -0.82
N PHE A 216 4.98 11.43 -1.87
CA PHE A 216 5.61 12.28 -2.88
C PHE A 216 5.51 13.75 -2.49
N ALA A 217 6.66 14.42 -2.42
CA ALA A 217 6.76 15.84 -2.10
C ALA A 217 8.11 16.37 -2.57
N ASP A 218 8.21 17.66 -2.89
CA ASP A 218 9.50 18.29 -3.19
C ASP A 218 10.23 18.60 -1.86
N PHE A 219 11.14 17.71 -1.44
CA PHE A 219 11.80 17.82 -0.13
C PHE A 219 13.06 18.70 -0.19
N ASP A 220 13.65 18.90 -1.36
CA ASP A 220 14.81 19.78 -1.54
C ASP A 220 14.53 21.10 -2.28
N ASN A 221 13.25 21.35 -2.61
CA ASN A 221 12.74 22.55 -3.27
C ASN A 221 13.34 22.78 -4.66
N ASP A 222 13.58 21.70 -5.42
CA ASP A 222 14.14 21.76 -6.78
C ASP A 222 13.10 21.67 -7.91
N GLY A 223 11.81 21.58 -7.55
CA GLY A 223 10.68 21.49 -8.47
C GLY A 223 10.29 20.06 -8.85
N TRP A 224 11.00 19.04 -8.36
CA TRP A 224 10.68 17.64 -8.58
C TRP A 224 10.19 16.98 -7.29
N LYS A 225 9.15 16.17 -7.39
CA LYS A 225 8.64 15.43 -6.23
C LYS A 225 9.57 14.26 -5.93
N ASP A 226 10.23 14.33 -4.79
CA ASP A 226 10.97 13.26 -4.14
C ASP A 226 10.01 12.25 -3.51
N LEU A 227 10.54 11.10 -3.08
CA LEU A 227 9.76 10.02 -2.47
C LEU A 227 10.28 9.69 -1.07
N PHE A 228 9.42 9.79 -0.07
CA PHE A 228 9.64 9.22 1.26
C PHE A 228 8.80 7.95 1.47
N VAL A 229 9.37 6.93 2.11
CA VAL A 229 8.70 5.65 2.40
C VAL A 229 8.96 5.24 3.85
N THR A 230 7.90 5.06 4.64
CA THR A 230 8.01 4.40 5.95
C THR A 230 8.20 2.91 5.80
N ASN A 231 8.95 2.33 6.74
CA ASN A 231 9.36 0.95 6.70
C ASN A 231 9.37 0.32 8.09
N GLY A 232 9.13 -0.98 8.15
CA GLY A 232 9.43 -1.84 9.26
C GLY A 232 8.29 -2.69 9.74
N TYR A 233 8.65 -3.78 10.41
CA TYR A 233 7.74 -4.72 11.00
C TYR A 233 8.35 -5.30 12.27
N LEU A 234 7.59 -5.27 13.37
CA LEU A 234 8.13 -5.59 14.70
C LEU A 234 8.67 -7.01 14.81
N HIS A 235 8.09 -7.94 14.08
CA HIS A 235 8.41 -9.36 14.18
C HIS A 235 8.43 -9.99 12.81
N ASP A 236 9.60 -10.31 12.26
CA ASP A 236 9.72 -10.87 10.91
C ASP A 236 9.08 -12.28 10.80
N PHE A 237 7.76 -12.36 10.69
CA PHE A 237 7.03 -13.63 10.70
C PHE A 237 7.19 -14.39 9.37
N THR A 238 7.51 -13.70 8.28
CA THR A 238 7.83 -14.31 6.98
C THR A 238 9.29 -14.77 6.89
N ASN A 239 10.11 -14.51 7.91
CA ASN A 239 11.48 -14.99 7.91
C ASN A 239 11.53 -16.52 7.87
N MET A 240 12.19 -17.09 6.86
CA MET A 240 12.19 -18.53 6.64
C MET A 240 12.83 -19.34 7.78
N ASP A 241 13.80 -18.76 8.51
CA ASP A 241 14.36 -19.38 9.71
C ASP A 241 13.33 -19.38 10.86
N VAL A 242 12.55 -18.30 10.96
CA VAL A 242 11.42 -18.17 11.91
C VAL A 242 10.31 -19.16 11.54
N VAL A 243 9.90 -19.25 10.29
CA VAL A 243 8.87 -20.19 9.82
C VAL A 243 9.24 -21.61 10.21
N LYS A 244 10.49 -22.02 9.93
CA LYS A 244 11.01 -23.33 10.31
C LYS A 244 11.07 -23.53 11.82
N TYR A 245 11.46 -22.50 12.58
CA TYR A 245 11.45 -22.56 14.04
C TYR A 245 10.03 -22.75 14.58
N ASN A 246 9.07 -21.96 14.09
CA ASN A 246 7.67 -21.98 14.52
C ASN A 246 7.02 -23.33 14.27
N GLU A 247 7.24 -23.92 13.09
CA GLU A 247 6.75 -25.27 12.78
C GLU A 247 7.26 -26.31 13.80
N ASN A 248 8.55 -26.25 14.15
CA ASN A 248 9.14 -27.16 15.13
C ASN A 248 8.64 -26.87 16.55
N TYR A 249 8.48 -25.60 16.92
CA TYR A 249 7.97 -25.18 18.22
C TYR A 249 6.54 -25.69 18.44
N PHE A 250 5.62 -25.45 17.49
CA PHE A 250 4.24 -25.94 17.63
C PHE A 250 4.14 -27.47 17.60
N ARG A 251 4.99 -28.17 16.83
CA ARG A 251 5.06 -29.64 16.88
C ARG A 251 5.59 -30.20 18.20
N SER A 252 6.34 -29.41 18.96
CA SER A 252 6.91 -29.82 20.25
C SER A 252 5.92 -29.69 21.42
N ILE A 253 4.81 -28.97 21.23
CA ILE A 253 3.79 -28.80 22.24
C ILE A 253 2.94 -30.07 22.31
N ASN A 254 2.89 -30.67 23.49
CA ASN A 254 1.96 -31.75 23.78
C ASN A 254 0.63 -31.15 24.24
N GLY A 255 -0.44 -31.34 23.46
CA GLY A 255 -1.77 -30.80 23.74
C GLY A 255 -2.10 -29.56 22.90
N ASP A 256 -3.13 -28.82 23.32
CA ASP A 256 -3.65 -27.69 22.55
C ASP A 256 -2.71 -26.48 22.58
N VAL A 257 -2.64 -25.77 21.46
CA VAL A 257 -1.89 -24.51 21.36
C VAL A 257 -2.67 -23.41 22.08
N GLU A 258 -2.28 -23.13 23.32
CA GLU A 258 -2.79 -22.00 24.10
C GLU A 258 -2.16 -20.64 23.69
N PRO A 259 -2.85 -19.49 23.93
CA PRO A 259 -2.32 -18.15 23.63
C PRO A 259 -0.94 -17.83 24.23
N LYS A 260 -0.61 -18.42 25.38
CA LYS A 260 0.72 -18.26 26.02
C LYS A 260 1.86 -18.77 25.12
N HIS A 261 1.62 -19.83 24.35
CA HIS A 261 2.62 -20.40 23.45
C HIS A 261 2.86 -19.47 22.25
N ILE A 262 1.80 -18.81 21.75
CA ILE A 262 1.91 -17.81 20.69
C ILE A 262 2.74 -16.63 21.19
N MET A 263 2.48 -16.13 22.39
CA MET A 263 3.26 -15.03 22.98
C MET A 263 4.73 -15.41 23.22
N GLU A 264 4.99 -16.64 23.69
CA GLU A 264 6.36 -17.13 23.88
C GLU A 264 7.10 -17.20 22.54
N MET A 265 6.46 -17.72 21.49
CA MET A 265 7.01 -17.76 20.14
C MET A 265 7.30 -16.35 19.62
N LEU A 266 6.34 -15.43 19.71
CA LEU A 266 6.48 -14.03 19.27
C LEU A 266 7.66 -13.33 19.98
N SER A 267 7.85 -13.60 21.28
CA SER A 267 8.96 -13.01 22.05
C SER A 267 10.36 -13.44 21.58
N LYS A 268 10.45 -14.54 20.81
CA LYS A 268 11.71 -15.08 20.26
C LYS A 268 11.95 -14.63 18.82
N LEU A 269 10.99 -13.94 18.20
CA LEU A 269 11.13 -13.47 16.83
C LEU A 269 12.06 -12.25 16.78
N PRO A 270 13.03 -12.23 15.85
CA PRO A 270 13.82 -11.04 15.63
C PRO A 270 12.92 -9.88 15.20
N SER A 271 13.23 -8.69 15.71
CA SER A 271 12.71 -7.43 15.18
C SER A 271 13.65 -6.93 14.11
N SER A 272 13.07 -6.40 13.04
CA SER A 272 13.80 -5.68 12.02
C SER A 272 13.96 -4.23 12.40
N ASP A 273 15.16 -3.85 12.82
CA ASP A 273 15.54 -2.44 12.91
C ASP A 273 15.93 -1.94 11.51
N VAL A 274 14.92 -1.82 10.64
CA VAL A 274 15.08 -1.24 9.30
C VAL A 274 15.00 0.28 9.34
N LYS A 275 15.44 0.92 8.27
CA LYS A 275 15.40 2.37 8.10
C LYS A 275 14.29 2.73 7.14
N ASN A 276 13.67 3.87 7.38
CA ASN A 276 12.84 4.52 6.38
C ASN A 276 13.68 4.95 5.19
N TYR A 277 13.05 5.05 4.02
CA TYR A 277 13.71 5.46 2.78
C TYR A 277 13.31 6.87 2.41
N ILE A 278 14.25 7.64 1.86
CA ILE A 278 13.95 8.87 1.15
C ILE A 278 14.79 8.88 -0.12
N TYR A 279 14.15 9.23 -1.23
CA TYR A 279 14.71 9.19 -2.57
C TYR A 279 14.59 10.56 -3.20
N LYS A 280 15.71 11.07 -3.71
CA LYS A 280 15.70 12.25 -4.56
C LYS A 280 15.24 11.86 -5.97
N ASN A 281 14.31 12.61 -6.54
CA ASN A 281 13.96 12.53 -7.96
C ASN A 281 15.05 13.21 -8.81
N ASN A 282 15.54 12.53 -9.84
CA ASN A 282 16.60 13.05 -10.70
C ASN A 282 16.08 13.86 -11.90
N GLY A 283 14.76 13.94 -12.10
CA GLY A 283 14.12 14.60 -13.23
C GLY A 283 14.17 13.82 -14.55
N ASP A 284 14.59 12.55 -14.50
CA ASP A 284 14.72 11.66 -15.65
C ASP A 284 14.01 10.30 -15.44
N LEU A 285 12.98 10.29 -14.58
CA LEU A 285 12.25 9.11 -14.09
C LEU A 285 13.07 8.16 -13.22
N THR A 286 14.30 8.51 -12.88
CA THR A 286 15.12 7.75 -11.93
C THR A 286 15.20 8.46 -10.58
N PHE A 287 15.48 7.68 -9.54
CA PHE A 287 15.54 8.15 -8.17
C PHE A 287 16.84 7.69 -7.51
N ASN A 288 17.35 8.47 -6.56
CA ASN A 288 18.53 8.13 -5.79
C ASN A 288 18.24 8.15 -4.29
N ASN A 289 18.57 7.06 -3.60
CA ASN A 289 18.42 6.99 -2.14
C ASN A 289 19.30 8.05 -1.45
N LYS A 290 18.65 8.93 -0.70
CA LYS A 290 19.27 10.00 0.10
C LYS A 290 19.15 9.79 1.61
N GLY A 291 18.67 8.63 2.08
CA GLY A 291 18.46 8.35 3.51
C GLY A 291 19.62 8.78 4.40
N LYS A 292 20.84 8.35 4.07
CA LYS A 292 22.03 8.76 4.83
C LYS A 292 22.37 10.25 4.70
N SER A 293 22.33 10.80 3.49
CA SER A 293 22.75 12.18 3.22
C SER A 293 21.76 13.23 3.73
N TRP A 294 20.48 12.90 3.80
CA TRP A 294 19.40 13.78 4.29
C TRP A 294 19.03 13.49 5.76
N GLY A 295 19.76 12.58 6.43
CA GLY A 295 19.58 12.32 7.85
C GLY A 295 18.43 11.37 8.22
N ILE A 296 17.75 10.78 7.24
CA ILE A 296 16.76 9.71 7.42
C ILE A 296 17.49 8.36 7.55
N ASN A 297 18.14 8.14 8.70
CA ASN A 297 18.96 6.95 8.93
C ASN A 297 18.78 6.28 10.29
N LEU A 298 17.86 6.80 11.11
CA LEU A 298 17.49 6.21 12.39
C LEU A 298 16.66 4.95 12.13
N PRO A 299 17.08 3.79 12.67
CA PRO A 299 16.26 2.58 12.58
C PRO A 299 14.97 2.72 13.40
N SER A 300 13.86 2.32 12.80
CA SER A 300 12.55 2.32 13.44
C SER A 300 11.59 1.41 12.69
N ASN A 301 10.61 0.86 13.42
CA ASN A 301 9.44 0.24 12.80
C ASN A 301 8.37 1.32 12.64
N SER A 302 8.27 1.88 11.44
CA SER A 302 7.39 3.01 11.13
C SER A 302 6.25 2.58 10.22
N SER A 303 5.03 3.04 10.48
CA SER A 303 3.84 2.67 9.69
C SER A 303 3.15 3.85 9.03
N GLY A 304 3.13 5.03 9.66
CA GLY A 304 2.51 6.23 9.11
C GLY A 304 3.49 7.39 9.02
N ALA A 305 3.26 8.27 8.04
CA ALA A 305 3.97 9.54 7.94
C ALA A 305 3.09 10.59 7.28
N VAL A 306 3.41 11.86 7.57
CA VAL A 306 2.86 13.03 6.90
C VAL A 306 3.96 14.09 6.76
N TYR A 307 3.85 14.94 5.75
CA TYR A 307 4.69 16.13 5.63
C TYR A 307 3.85 17.40 5.80
N SER A 308 4.47 18.45 6.32
CA SER A 308 3.89 19.79 6.44
C SER A 308 5.03 20.77 6.69
N ASP A 309 4.86 22.03 6.29
CA ASP A 309 5.71 23.11 6.76
C ASP A 309 5.28 23.49 8.20
N LEU A 310 6.00 23.02 9.23
CA LEU A 310 5.58 23.18 10.63
C LEU A 310 6.01 24.50 11.24
N ASP A 311 7.00 25.16 10.66
CA ASP A 311 7.52 26.44 11.15
C ASP A 311 7.38 27.60 10.14
N ASN A 312 6.68 27.35 9.03
CA ASN A 312 6.31 28.32 8.02
C ASN A 312 7.54 28.93 7.33
N ASP A 313 8.58 28.11 7.10
CA ASP A 313 9.83 28.50 6.43
C ASP A 313 9.88 28.10 4.93
N GLY A 314 8.85 27.41 4.45
CA GLY A 314 8.70 26.96 3.08
C GLY A 314 9.37 25.62 2.78
N ASN A 315 10.05 24.99 3.74
CA ASN A 315 10.58 23.64 3.58
C ASN A 315 9.63 22.64 4.24
N LEU A 316 9.32 21.55 3.53
CA LEU A 316 8.44 20.52 4.07
C LEU A 316 9.16 19.71 5.14
N ASP A 317 8.65 19.76 6.38
CA ASP A 317 9.07 18.90 7.48
C ASP A 317 8.38 17.54 7.40
N LEU A 318 8.93 16.55 8.09
CA LEU A 318 8.43 15.18 8.07
C LEU A 318 8.11 14.68 9.48
N ILE A 319 6.90 14.16 9.64
CA ILE A 319 6.42 13.53 10.88
C ILE A 319 6.20 12.04 10.62
N ILE A 320 6.79 11.19 11.46
CA ILE A 320 6.75 9.73 11.31
C ILE A 320 6.23 9.09 12.60
N THR A 321 5.27 8.19 12.48
CA THR A 321 4.80 7.38 13.60
C THR A 321 5.60 6.09 13.69
N ASN A 322 6.03 5.76 14.91
CA ASN A 322 6.87 4.61 15.19
C ASN A 322 6.17 3.67 16.18
N LEU A 323 6.39 2.38 15.99
CA LEU A 323 5.92 1.36 16.92
C LEU A 323 6.88 1.25 18.11
N ASN A 324 6.33 1.25 19.33
CA ASN A 324 7.08 1.14 20.59
C ASN A 324 8.16 2.22 20.80
N GLN A 325 8.08 3.34 20.07
CA GLN A 325 9.00 4.46 20.17
C GLN A 325 8.23 5.79 19.99
N PRO A 326 8.75 6.92 20.49
CA PRO A 326 8.19 8.22 20.16
C PRO A 326 8.15 8.48 18.64
N ALA A 327 7.20 9.29 18.19
CA ALA A 327 7.19 9.78 16.82
C ALA A 327 8.48 10.56 16.51
N PHE A 328 8.95 10.46 15.27
CA PHE A 328 10.05 11.30 14.78
C PHE A 328 9.49 12.55 14.12
N ILE A 329 10.12 13.69 14.39
CA ILE A 329 9.84 14.97 13.73
C ILE A 329 11.17 15.44 13.15
N TYR A 330 11.27 15.43 11.83
CA TYR A 330 12.44 15.90 11.10
C TYR A 330 12.16 17.31 10.61
N LYS A 331 12.92 18.26 11.15
CA LYS A 331 12.96 19.60 10.59
C LYS A 331 13.78 19.60 9.30
N ASN A 332 13.19 20.03 8.20
CA ASN A 332 13.90 20.30 6.96
C ASN A 332 14.66 21.64 7.08
N LYS A 333 15.90 21.66 6.59
CA LYS A 333 16.77 22.85 6.67
C LYS A 333 16.97 23.53 5.31
N GLY A 334 16.29 23.07 4.27
CA GLY A 334 16.41 23.55 2.90
C GLY A 334 17.66 23.07 2.17
N GLY A 335 17.67 23.26 0.85
CA GLY A 335 18.66 22.73 -0.10
C GLY A 335 20.00 23.48 -0.22
N THR A 336 20.37 24.34 0.74
CA THR A 336 21.69 24.98 0.72
C THR A 336 22.62 24.38 1.77
N THR A 337 23.73 23.81 1.27
CA THR A 337 24.91 23.30 2.00
C THR A 337 25.26 24.05 3.28
#